data_AF-A0A0L6U6X2-F1
#
_entry.id   AF-A0A0L6U6X2-F1
#
_cell.length_a   1.000
_cell.length_b   1.000
_cell.length_c   1.000
_cell.angle_alpha   90.00
_cell.angle_beta   90.00
_cell.angle_gamma   90.00
#
_symmetry.space_group_name_H-M   'P 1'
#
loop_
_entity.id
_entity.type
_entity.pdbx_description
1 polymer ?
#
loop_
_entity_poly.entity_id
_entity_poly.type
_entity_poly.pdbx_seq_one_letter_code
_entity_poly.pdbx_strand_id
1 'polypeptide(L)'
;MSSAQASEDTDHKGTPNPATSSNSSNPKKKQKKKRCTSSTSQKSALGRKSKGKNNPEDFYMQSMFTKLQAEMTKAQEIATKAKVSYMKELRELGFEFEEIKKMLEKEFPGIPDLLNEYGSFSSSESSDDDK
;
A
#
# COMPACT_ATOMS: atom_id res chain seq x y z
N MET A 1 12.38 70.92 30.31
CA MET A 1 11.89 71.08 28.91
C MET A 1 11.32 69.72 28.52
N SER A 2 10.02 69.42 28.66
CA SER A 2 8.78 69.96 28.05
C SER A 2 8.57 69.56 26.59
N SER A 3 7.39 68.96 26.34
CA SER A 3 6.62 68.82 25.08
C SER A 3 7.05 67.72 24.09
N ALA A 4 6.17 67.05 23.34
CA ALA A 4 4.70 66.89 23.31
C ALA A 4 4.34 65.77 22.29
N GLN A 5 3.09 65.29 22.34
CA GLN A 5 2.46 64.26 21.50
C GLN A 5 2.32 64.65 20.02
N ALA A 6 2.16 63.66 19.12
CA ALA A 6 1.20 63.72 18.01
C ALA A 6 0.87 62.32 17.47
N SER A 7 -0.42 62.08 17.31
CA SER A 7 -1.14 60.93 16.75
C SER A 7 -1.56 61.24 15.31
N GLU A 8 -1.54 60.26 14.39
CA GLU A 8 -2.29 60.32 13.13
C GLU A 8 -2.91 58.96 12.79
N ASP A 9 -4.25 58.94 12.92
CA ASP A 9 -5.21 58.04 12.28
C ASP A 9 -5.22 58.30 10.76
N THR A 10 -5.30 57.25 9.94
CA THR A 10 -5.81 57.38 8.56
C THR A 10 -6.72 56.23 8.20
N ASP A 11 -8.02 56.54 8.23
CA ASP A 11 -9.13 55.82 7.63
C ASP A 11 -9.01 55.71 6.11
N HIS A 12 -9.25 54.52 5.55
CA HIS A 12 -9.64 54.37 4.15
C HIS A 12 -10.93 53.54 4.00
N LYS A 13 -12.04 54.26 4.24
CA LYS A 13 -13.15 54.51 3.30
C LYS A 13 -13.59 53.34 2.39
N GLY A 14 -14.77 52.81 2.69
CA GLY A 14 -15.56 51.97 1.80
C GLY A 14 -16.10 52.70 0.56
N THR A 15 -16.38 51.91 -0.48
CA THR A 15 -17.21 52.30 -1.63
C THR A 15 -18.20 51.16 -1.93
N PRO A 16 -19.51 51.43 -2.06
CA PRO A 16 -20.55 50.42 -2.27
C PRO A 16 -21.00 50.28 -3.76
N ASN A 17 -21.91 49.32 -3.98
CA ASN A 17 -23.00 49.29 -4.98
C ASN A 17 -22.80 48.47 -6.29
N PRO A 18 -23.85 47.97 -6.99
CA PRO A 18 -25.26 47.73 -6.65
C PRO A 18 -25.74 46.27 -6.91
N ALA A 19 -26.94 45.98 -6.41
CA ALA A 19 -27.66 44.73 -6.56
C ALA A 19 -28.67 44.72 -7.73
N THR A 20 -29.08 43.49 -8.06
CA THR A 20 -30.43 43.06 -8.54
C THR A 20 -30.71 43.03 -10.04
N SER A 21 -30.91 41.81 -10.57
CA SER A 21 -32.13 41.53 -11.33
C SER A 21 -32.60 40.09 -11.08
N SER A 22 -33.90 39.94 -11.11
CA SER A 22 -34.73 38.95 -10.45
C SER A 22 -35.38 37.94 -11.42
N ASN A 23 -35.80 36.82 -10.81
CA ASN A 23 -36.98 36.01 -11.12
C ASN A 23 -36.91 34.82 -12.09
N SER A 24 -37.41 33.70 -11.53
CA SER A 24 -38.42 32.79 -12.10
C SER A 24 -37.95 31.59 -12.95
N SER A 25 -37.93 30.39 -12.36
CA SER A 25 -39.01 29.37 -12.49
C SER A 25 -38.54 27.90 -12.33
N ASN A 26 -39.19 27.22 -11.37
CA ASN A 26 -39.65 25.83 -11.33
C ASN A 26 -38.68 24.61 -11.20
N PRO A 27 -39.15 23.53 -10.51
CA PRO A 27 -38.30 22.47 -9.95
C PRO A 27 -38.18 21.27 -10.89
N LYS A 28 -36.97 20.79 -11.14
CA LYS A 28 -36.74 19.52 -11.87
C LYS A 28 -36.15 18.45 -10.95
N LYS A 29 -37.04 17.50 -10.59
CA LYS A 29 -36.81 16.08 -10.25
C LYS A 29 -35.55 15.73 -9.46
N LYS A 30 -35.73 15.41 -8.17
CA LYS A 30 -34.83 14.54 -7.40
C LYS A 30 -34.67 13.20 -8.15
N GLN A 31 -33.56 13.04 -8.87
CA GLN A 31 -33.14 11.71 -9.30
C GLN A 31 -32.58 10.97 -8.08
N LYS A 32 -33.26 9.88 -7.71
CA LYS A 32 -32.77 8.89 -6.75
C LYS A 32 -31.43 8.37 -7.28
N LYS A 33 -30.32 8.83 -6.69
CA LYS A 33 -28.96 8.35 -6.99
C LYS A 33 -28.92 6.86 -6.68
N LYS A 34 -29.20 6.01 -7.68
CA LYS A 34 -28.92 4.58 -7.60
C LYS A 34 -27.40 4.49 -7.44
N ARG A 35 -26.95 4.09 -6.26
CA ARG A 35 -25.56 3.68 -6.05
C ARG A 35 -25.31 2.54 -7.04
N CYS A 36 -24.53 2.82 -8.07
CA CYS A 36 -23.87 1.76 -8.81
C CYS A 36 -22.84 1.18 -7.84
N THR A 37 -23.22 0.13 -7.12
CA THR A 37 -22.25 -0.81 -6.60
C THR A 37 -21.61 -1.42 -7.84
N SER A 38 -20.43 -0.94 -8.19
CA SER A 38 -19.56 -1.58 -9.17
C SER A 38 -19.24 -2.98 -8.65
N SER A 39 -20.09 -3.96 -8.97
CA SER A 39 -19.75 -5.36 -8.86
C SER A 39 -18.75 -5.64 -9.96
N THR A 40 -17.47 -5.41 -9.65
CA THR A 40 -16.34 -5.89 -10.43
C THR A 40 -16.46 -7.41 -10.49
N SER A 41 -17.10 -7.88 -11.54
CA SER A 41 -17.31 -9.28 -11.82
C SER A 41 -16.00 -9.81 -12.41
N GLN A 42 -15.03 -10.14 -11.55
CA GLN A 42 -13.87 -10.91 -11.99
C GLN A 42 -14.33 -12.35 -12.22
N LYS A 43 -14.65 -12.65 -13.47
CA LYS A 43 -14.80 -14.02 -13.96
C LYS A 43 -13.40 -14.62 -14.11
N SER A 44 -12.87 -15.24 -13.06
CA SER A 44 -11.80 -16.23 -13.22
C SER A 44 -12.43 -17.58 -13.52
N ALA A 45 -12.47 -17.94 -14.80
CA ALA A 45 -12.84 -19.26 -15.24
C ALA A 45 -11.66 -20.22 -15.06
N LEU A 46 -11.42 -20.65 -13.82
CA LEU A 46 -10.71 -21.88 -13.51
C LEU A 46 -11.57 -22.67 -12.53
N GLY A 47 -11.91 -23.90 -12.93
CA GLY A 47 -13.05 -24.65 -12.43
C GLY A 47 -13.12 -24.80 -10.92
N ARG A 48 -14.12 -24.17 -10.30
CA ARG A 48 -14.60 -24.56 -8.97
C ARG A 48 -15.76 -25.55 -9.14
N LYS A 49 -15.40 -26.79 -9.46
CA LYS A 49 -16.27 -27.93 -9.20
C LYS A 49 -15.72 -28.69 -8.00
N SER A 50 -15.99 -28.19 -6.82
CA SER A 50 -16.31 -29.07 -5.70
C SER A 50 -17.38 -28.38 -4.86
N LYS A 51 -18.61 -28.84 -5.01
CA LYS A 51 -19.65 -28.66 -3.99
C LYS A 51 -19.35 -29.69 -2.89
N GLY A 52 -18.15 -29.62 -2.33
CA GLY A 52 -17.70 -30.41 -1.20
C GLY A 52 -18.04 -29.62 0.05
N LYS A 53 -18.56 -30.29 1.07
CA LYS A 53 -18.83 -29.69 2.38
C LYS A 53 -17.54 -29.03 2.86
N ASN A 54 -17.48 -27.70 2.89
CA ASN A 54 -16.32 -26.97 3.39
C ASN A 54 -16.17 -27.38 4.87
N ASN A 55 -15.11 -28.12 5.18
CA ASN A 55 -14.75 -28.35 6.57
C ASN A 55 -14.40 -26.98 7.17
N PRO A 56 -15.04 -26.55 8.28
CA PRO A 56 -14.68 -25.29 8.93
C PRO A 56 -13.18 -25.22 9.27
N GLU A 57 -12.53 -26.36 9.55
CA GLU A 57 -11.09 -26.44 9.80
C GLU A 57 -10.25 -26.09 8.56
N ASP A 58 -10.62 -26.59 7.38
CA ASP A 58 -9.88 -26.31 6.14
C ASP A 58 -9.93 -24.82 5.78
N PHE A 59 -11.08 -24.18 6.02
CA PHE A 59 -11.22 -22.73 5.85
C PHE A 59 -10.33 -21.96 6.84
N TYR A 60 -10.30 -22.39 8.11
CA TYR A 60 -9.44 -21.80 9.11
C TYR A 60 -7.96 -21.93 8.74
N MET A 61 -7.50 -23.13 8.41
CA MET A 61 -6.12 -23.39 7.98
C MET A 61 -5.74 -22.51 6.77
N GLN A 62 -6.57 -22.50 5.71
CA GLN A 62 -6.33 -21.64 4.54
C GLN A 62 -6.27 -20.16 4.89
N SER A 63 -7.16 -19.68 5.77
CA SER A 63 -7.15 -18.29 6.24
C SER A 63 -5.86 -17.96 6.99
N MET A 64 -5.36 -18.88 7.83
CA MET A 64 -4.11 -18.69 8.57
C MET A 64 -2.89 -18.62 7.63
N PHE A 65 -2.79 -19.53 6.66
CA PHE A 65 -1.72 -19.49 5.66
C PHE A 65 -1.75 -18.19 4.85
N THR A 66 -2.92 -17.78 4.39
CA THR A 66 -3.09 -16.54 3.62
C THR A 66 -2.69 -15.32 4.45
N LYS A 67 -3.08 -15.29 5.74
CA LYS A 67 -2.71 -14.21 6.65
C LYS A 67 -1.20 -14.12 6.84
N LEU A 68 -0.54 -15.25 7.08
CA LEU A 68 0.92 -15.31 7.25
C LEU A 68 1.65 -14.89 5.97
N GLN A 69 1.20 -15.34 4.80
CA GLN A 69 1.80 -14.94 3.52
C GLN A 69 1.68 -13.43 3.27
N ALA A 70 0.52 -12.84 3.57
CA ALA A 70 0.32 -11.41 3.45
C ALA A 70 1.24 -10.61 4.38
N GLU A 71 1.43 -11.09 5.61
CA GLU A 71 2.34 -10.47 6.58
C GLU A 71 3.81 -10.57 6.14
N MET A 72 4.24 -11.75 5.67
CA MET A 72 5.58 -11.93 5.10
C MET A 72 5.83 -11.00 3.91
N THR A 73 4.85 -10.88 3.00
CA THR A 73 4.95 -10.00 1.83
C THR A 73 5.10 -8.54 2.25
N LYS A 74 4.30 -8.10 3.23
CA LYS A 74 4.39 -6.74 3.77
C LYS A 74 5.74 -6.48 4.45
N ALA A 75 6.24 -7.44 5.22
CA ALA A 75 7.56 -7.34 5.84
C ALA A 75 8.68 -7.22 4.78
N GLN A 76 8.59 -8.01 3.71
CA GLN A 76 9.54 -7.94 2.59
C GLN A 76 9.50 -6.59 1.88
N GLU A 77 8.31 -6.03 1.65
CA GLU A 77 8.18 -4.69 1.07
C GLU A 77 8.83 -3.62 1.96
N ILE A 78 8.60 -3.68 3.27
CA ILE A 78 9.21 -2.75 4.22
C ILE A 78 10.73 -2.88 4.21
N ALA A 79 11.26 -4.11 4.26
CA ALA A 79 12.70 -4.36 4.25
C ALA A 79 13.37 -3.88 2.95
N THR A 80 12.77 -4.17 1.79
CA THR A 80 13.28 -3.71 0.50
C THR A 80 13.25 -2.19 0.37
N LYS A 81 12.18 -1.54 0.85
CA LYS A 81 12.10 -0.08 0.90
C LYS A 81 13.17 0.53 1.81
N ALA A 82 13.40 -0.05 2.99
CA ALA A 82 14.45 0.38 3.90
C ALA A 82 15.84 0.25 3.25
N LYS A 83 16.11 -0.89 2.59
CA LYS A 83 17.34 -1.14 1.85
C LYS A 83 17.60 -0.11 0.76
N VAL A 84 16.59 0.20 -0.05
CA VAL A 84 16.69 1.23 -1.11
C VAL A 84 16.88 2.63 -0.53
N SER A 85 16.16 2.96 0.56
CA SER A 85 16.31 4.24 1.24
C SER A 85 17.73 4.44 1.77
N TYR A 86 18.29 3.41 2.40
CA TYR A 86 19.66 3.41 2.90
C TYR A 86 20.69 3.62 1.77
N MET A 87 20.56 2.87 0.67
CA MET A 87 21.45 3.06 -0.50
C MET A 87 21.37 4.47 -1.09
N LYS A 88 20.18 5.07 -1.08
CA LYS A 88 19.97 6.43 -1.58
C LYS A 88 20.64 7.46 -0.67
N GLU A 89 20.47 7.34 0.64
CA GLU A 89 21.09 8.22 1.63
C GLU A 89 22.62 8.17 1.54
N LEU A 90 23.21 6.98 1.43
CA LEU A 90 24.66 6.85 1.25
C LEU A 90 25.16 7.49 -0.05
N ARG A 91 24.39 7.37 -1.14
CA ARG A 91 24.71 8.06 -2.40
C ARG A 91 24.66 9.59 -2.23
N GLU A 92 23.67 10.10 -1.51
CA GLU A 92 23.53 11.53 -1.24
C GLU A 92 24.67 12.08 -0.37
N LEU A 93 25.24 11.25 0.51
CA LEU A 93 26.42 11.57 1.30
C LEU A 93 27.75 11.49 0.51
N GLY A 94 27.71 11.04 -0.74
CA GLY A 94 28.88 10.99 -1.62
C GLY A 94 29.71 9.70 -1.52
N PHE A 95 29.17 8.63 -0.93
CA PHE A 95 29.85 7.33 -0.92
C PHE A 95 29.92 6.71 -2.33
N GLU A 96 31.07 6.09 -2.66
CA GLU A 96 31.22 5.33 -3.91
C GLU A 96 30.44 4.02 -3.87
N PHE A 97 30.09 3.49 -5.04
CA PHE A 97 29.23 2.31 -5.16
C PHE A 97 29.80 1.08 -4.43
N GLU A 98 31.11 0.86 -4.52
CA GLU A 98 31.80 -0.24 -3.87
C GLU A 98 31.74 -0.14 -2.34
N GLU A 99 31.80 1.07 -1.79
CA GLU A 99 31.68 1.33 -0.37
C GLU A 99 30.23 1.16 0.10
N ILE A 100 29.27 1.69 -0.66
CA ILE A 100 27.84 1.49 -0.42
C ILE A 100 27.52 0.00 -0.39
N LYS A 101 28.04 -0.79 -1.33
CA LYS A 101 27.81 -2.24 -1.38
C LYS A 101 28.30 -2.95 -0.12
N LYS A 102 29.50 -2.61 0.37
CA LYS A 102 30.05 -3.18 1.62
C LYS A 102 29.21 -2.80 2.83
N MET A 103 28.79 -1.54 2.93
CA MET A 103 27.92 -1.08 4.01
C MET A 103 26.53 -1.74 3.95
N LEU A 104 25.98 -1.92 2.75
CA LEU A 104 24.71 -2.57 2.51
C LEU A 104 24.70 -4.04 2.94
N GLU A 105 25.77 -4.78 2.63
CA GLU A 105 25.92 -6.19 3.02
C GLU A 105 26.09 -6.35 4.54
N LYS A 106 26.71 -5.35 5.19
CA LYS A 106 26.84 -5.30 6.65
C LYS A 106 25.52 -4.98 7.35
N GLU A 107 24.76 -4.03 6.81
CA GLU A 107 23.50 -3.56 7.41
C GLU A 107 22.34 -4.53 7.13
N PHE A 108 22.29 -5.11 5.92
CA PHE A 108 21.24 -6.01 5.47
C PHE A 108 21.83 -7.37 5.05
N PRO A 109 22.16 -8.24 6.02
CA PRO A 109 22.65 -9.57 5.71
C PRO A 109 21.60 -10.39 4.95
N GLY A 110 22.06 -11.22 4.02
CA GLY A 110 21.19 -12.14 3.28
C GLY A 110 20.58 -13.18 4.21
N ILE A 111 19.27 -13.43 4.06
CA ILE A 111 18.59 -14.51 4.79
C ILE A 111 18.90 -15.83 4.06
N PRO A 112 19.35 -16.88 4.76
CA PRO A 112 19.56 -18.20 4.16
C PRO A 112 18.26 -18.72 3.54
N ASP A 113 18.32 -19.18 2.29
CA ASP A 113 17.20 -19.84 1.64
C ASP A 113 17.11 -21.29 2.14
N LEU A 114 16.38 -21.47 3.23
CA LEU A 114 16.18 -22.78 3.84
C LEU A 114 15.48 -23.74 2.86
N LEU A 115 14.61 -23.27 1.96
CA LEU A 115 13.83 -24.16 1.09
C LEU A 115 14.71 -24.91 0.07
N ASN A 116 15.87 -24.34 -0.30
CA ASN A 116 16.77 -24.91 -1.29
C ASN A 116 17.63 -26.08 -0.75
N GLU A 117 17.80 -26.20 0.59
CA GLU A 117 18.56 -27.31 1.19
C GLU A 117 17.76 -28.61 1.33
N TYR A 118 16.42 -28.54 1.49
CA TYR A 118 15.58 -29.72 1.65
C TYR A 118 15.11 -30.35 0.33
N GLY A 119 15.52 -29.80 -0.83
CA GLY A 119 15.22 -30.36 -2.16
C GLY A 119 15.95 -31.67 -2.50
N SER A 120 16.82 -32.17 -1.61
CA SER A 120 17.64 -33.37 -1.83
C SER A 120 17.10 -34.65 -1.16
N PHE A 121 15.91 -34.63 -0.54
CA PHE A 121 15.20 -35.88 -0.24
C PHE A 121 14.52 -36.41 -1.50
N SER A 122 15.34 -36.72 -2.50
CA SER A 122 14.93 -37.34 -3.76
C SER A 122 14.35 -38.71 -3.45
N SER A 123 13.08 -38.84 -3.80
CA SER A 123 12.30 -40.07 -3.95
C SER A 123 13.16 -41.33 -4.11
N SER A 124 13.35 -42.09 -3.03
CA SER A 124 13.77 -43.48 -3.15
C SER A 124 12.56 -44.29 -3.61
N GLU A 125 12.34 -44.34 -4.92
CA GLU A 125 11.48 -45.35 -5.56
C GLU A 125 12.05 -46.73 -5.21
N SER A 126 11.40 -47.43 -4.28
CA SER A 126 11.65 -48.85 -4.04
C SER A 126 11.14 -49.62 -5.26
N SER A 127 12.03 -49.90 -6.21
CA SER A 127 11.77 -50.87 -7.28
C SER A 127 11.74 -52.25 -6.66
N ASP A 128 10.54 -52.79 -6.47
CA ASP A 128 10.29 -54.18 -6.12
C ASP A 128 10.51 -55.01 -7.40
N ASP A 129 11.66 -55.67 -7.48
CA ASP A 129 12.04 -56.59 -8.56
C ASP A 129 11.61 -58.01 -8.12
N ASP A 130 10.33 -58.32 -8.34
CA ASP A 130 9.80 -59.68 -8.14
C ASP A 130 10.34 -60.61 -9.24
N LYS A 131 11.06 -61.65 -8.80
CA LYS A 131 11.66 -62.71 -9.62
C LYS A 131 10.70 -63.85 -9.95
#